data_AF-A0A4S8MTK3-F1
#
_entry.id   AF-A0A4S8MTK3-F1
#
_cell.length_a   1.000
_cell.length_b   1.000
_cell.length_c   1.000
_cell.angle_alpha   90.00
_cell.angle_beta   90.00
_cell.angle_gamma   90.00
#
_symmetry.space_group_name_H-M   'P 1'
#
loop_
_entity.id
_entity.type
_entity.pdbx_description
1 polymer ?
#
loop_
_entity_poly.entity_id
_entity_poly.type
_entity_poly.pdbx_seq_one_letter_code
_entity_poly.pdbx_strand_id
1 'polypeptide(L)'
;MDSLIPQGPTSRRRMTTTCTYDYPQSSYPPTKETEPEHNPHPIPEHWKLDRESNWFILRLIFKVFCAIGHGHADIDSVWDLMHGDKFTDHKDRLASRYSSLAVMGGLLLATTATFVTTEPPRPDLLNYTERAPYLFLGFALAATLIGAILASSIGWGLSKCTTWWYCEVMMGSRLRVFFTITLMAAPFLIIGLATVMEGIGFLIAAVNSGDPLVVIGTTGMCSFFVILAFIVAWIHSRYLSQAVQRLNYESSSSLTVGSSRA
;
A
#
# COMPACT_ATOMS: atom_id res chain seq x y z
N MET A 1 -18.19 -54.09 15.67
CA MET A 1 -16.71 -54.12 15.72
C MET A 1 -16.29 -52.72 16.11
N ASP A 2 -16.30 -52.50 17.42
CA ASP A 2 -16.09 -51.22 18.09
C ASP A 2 -14.58 -50.96 18.24
N SER A 3 -14.06 -50.01 17.48
CA SER A 3 -12.68 -49.54 17.60
C SER A 3 -12.63 -48.36 18.58
N LEU A 4 -12.33 -48.70 19.84
CA LEU A 4 -11.95 -47.78 20.92
C LEU A 4 -10.65 -47.04 20.55
N ILE A 5 -10.74 -45.73 20.33
CA ILE A 5 -9.57 -44.83 20.26
C ILE A 5 -9.37 -44.19 21.64
N PRO A 6 -8.18 -44.30 22.26
CA PRO A 6 -7.93 -43.73 23.57
C PRO A 6 -7.74 -42.21 23.49
N GLN A 7 -8.53 -41.46 24.27
CA GLN A 7 -8.33 -40.04 24.48
C GLN A 7 -7.21 -39.81 25.51
N GLY A 8 -6.07 -39.31 25.06
CA GLY A 8 -5.00 -38.81 25.93
C GLY A 8 -5.27 -37.37 26.37
N PRO A 9 -4.96 -37.00 27.64
CA PRO A 9 -5.15 -35.64 28.12
C PRO A 9 -4.08 -34.70 27.53
N THR A 10 -4.45 -33.91 26.53
CA THR A 10 -3.61 -32.84 26.00
C THR A 10 -3.67 -31.64 26.94
N SER A 11 -2.79 -31.64 27.95
CA SER A 11 -2.54 -30.50 28.82
C SER A 11 -1.95 -29.35 28.02
N ARG A 12 -2.82 -28.48 27.51
CA ARG A 12 -2.45 -27.26 26.76
C ARG A 12 -2.06 -26.17 27.75
N ARG A 13 -0.79 -26.18 28.18
CA ARG A 13 -0.19 -25.16 29.03
C ARG A 13 -0.12 -23.83 28.26
N ARG A 14 -1.09 -22.95 28.48
CA ARG A 14 -1.13 -21.59 27.92
C ARG A 14 -0.21 -20.69 28.76
N MET A 15 1.05 -20.56 28.35
CA MET A 15 1.96 -19.53 28.89
C MET A 15 1.71 -18.21 28.14
N THR A 16 0.81 -17.39 28.65
CA THR A 16 0.76 -15.96 28.36
C THR A 16 1.65 -15.24 29.38
N THR A 17 2.95 -15.19 29.10
CA THR A 17 3.88 -14.34 29.84
C THR A 17 3.80 -12.95 29.23
N THR A 18 2.89 -12.14 29.74
CA THR A 18 2.84 -10.71 29.44
C THR A 18 4.02 -10.06 30.16
N CYS A 19 5.13 -9.87 29.46
CA CYS A 19 6.26 -9.08 29.98
C CYS A 19 5.87 -7.60 29.92
N THR A 20 5.22 -7.11 30.97
CA THR A 20 5.15 -5.67 31.25
C THR A 20 6.54 -5.22 31.64
N TYR A 21 7.29 -4.67 30.68
CA TYR A 21 8.52 -3.95 30.98
C TYR A 21 8.14 -2.61 31.60
N ASP A 22 8.12 -2.55 32.93
CA ASP A 22 8.16 -1.28 33.66
C ASP A 22 9.51 -0.62 33.36
N TYR A 23 9.53 0.29 32.38
CA TYR A 23 10.66 1.17 32.17
C TYR A 23 10.74 2.11 33.39
N PRO A 24 11.82 2.05 34.20
CA PRO A 24 12.01 3.02 35.27
C PRO A 24 12.04 4.42 34.65
N GLN A 25 11.09 5.25 35.09
CA GLN A 25 10.93 6.62 34.64
C GLN A 25 12.14 7.43 35.11
N SER A 26 13.16 7.46 34.27
CA SER A 26 14.45 8.08 34.51
C SER A 26 14.28 9.59 34.60
N SER A 27 14.45 10.15 35.81
CA SER A 27 14.23 11.55 36.17
C SER A 27 15.42 12.46 35.82
N TYR A 28 16.12 12.20 34.71
CA TYR A 28 17.17 13.10 34.26
C TYR A 28 16.55 14.33 33.57
N PRO A 29 17.03 15.55 33.89
CA PRO A 29 16.63 16.75 33.17
C PRO A 29 16.98 16.59 31.69
N PRO A 30 16.17 17.11 30.75
CA PRO A 30 16.45 17.01 29.32
C PRO A 30 17.76 17.72 29.02
N THR A 31 18.83 16.95 28.89
CA THR A 31 20.06 17.43 28.29
C THR A 31 19.68 17.92 26.91
N LYS A 32 19.96 19.19 26.60
CA LYS A 32 19.85 19.69 25.22
C LYS A 32 20.87 18.92 24.41
N GLU A 33 20.50 17.74 23.92
CA GLU A 33 21.25 17.02 22.91
C GLU A 33 21.28 17.95 21.72
N THR A 34 22.44 18.59 21.53
CA THR A 34 22.76 19.31 20.30
C THR A 34 22.68 18.26 19.22
N GLU A 35 21.53 18.21 18.53
CA GLU A 35 21.26 17.28 17.44
C GLU A 35 22.45 17.37 16.49
N PRO A 36 23.20 16.27 16.28
CA PRO A 36 24.40 16.31 15.47
C PRO A 36 24.02 16.88 14.11
N GLU A 37 24.74 17.92 13.68
CA GLU A 37 24.51 18.63 12.42
C GLU A 37 24.45 17.60 11.29
N HIS A 38 23.24 17.24 10.90
CA HIS A 38 22.99 16.19 9.92
C HIS A 38 23.35 16.79 8.57
N ASN A 39 24.60 16.58 8.14
CA ASN A 39 25.02 16.94 6.79
C ASN A 39 24.26 16.04 5.81
N PRO A 40 23.26 16.56 5.07
CA PRO A 40 22.44 15.74 4.22
C PRO A 40 23.30 15.17 3.09
N HIS A 41 23.27 13.85 2.91
CA HIS A 41 23.97 13.20 1.80
C HIS A 41 23.38 13.71 0.48
N PRO A 42 24.19 14.29 -0.43
CA PRO A 42 23.68 14.85 -1.66
C PRO A 42 23.06 13.76 -2.53
N ILE A 43 21.80 13.97 -2.93
CA ILE A 43 21.06 13.03 -3.78
C ILE A 43 21.73 12.92 -5.17
N PRO A 44 22.03 11.70 -5.65
CA PRO A 44 22.59 11.48 -6.97
C PRO A 44 21.69 12.02 -8.09
N GLU A 45 22.29 12.50 -9.18
CA GLU A 45 21.55 13.07 -10.32
C GLU A 45 20.59 12.10 -11.00
N HIS A 46 20.81 10.78 -10.85
CA HIS A 46 19.94 9.76 -11.40
C HIS A 46 18.70 9.46 -10.52
N TRP A 47 18.63 9.99 -9.30
CA TRP A 47 17.44 9.94 -8.45
C TRP A 47 16.54 11.15 -8.64
N LYS A 48 17.13 12.28 -9.04
CA LYS A 48 16.39 13.50 -9.34
C LYS A 48 15.52 13.27 -10.57
N LEU A 49 14.20 13.39 -10.40
CA LEU A 49 13.31 13.54 -11.54
C LEU A 49 13.69 14.87 -12.21
N ASP A 50 14.22 14.82 -13.44
CA ASP A 50 14.66 16.03 -14.15
C ASP A 50 13.56 17.09 -14.12
N ARG A 51 13.89 18.21 -13.46
CA ARG A 51 12.97 19.31 -13.18
C ARG A 51 12.48 19.99 -14.47
N GLU A 52 13.22 19.82 -15.56
CA GLU A 52 12.97 20.45 -16.86
C GLU A 52 12.07 19.62 -17.78
N SER A 53 11.77 18.37 -17.44
CA SER A 53 10.80 17.58 -18.21
C SER A 53 9.39 18.09 -17.95
N ASN A 54 8.78 18.71 -18.97
CA ASN A 54 7.41 19.27 -18.94
C ASN A 54 6.28 18.26 -18.71
N TRP A 55 6.58 17.00 -18.39
CA TRP A 55 5.58 15.95 -18.21
C TRP A 55 5.04 15.94 -16.78
N PHE A 56 4.21 16.93 -16.48
CA PHE A 56 3.47 17.03 -15.22
C PHE A 56 2.79 15.70 -14.82
N ILE A 57 2.22 14.99 -15.80
CA ILE A 57 1.55 13.70 -15.60
C ILE A 57 2.52 12.64 -15.08
N LEU A 58 3.71 12.52 -15.68
CA LEU A 58 4.70 11.53 -15.26
C LEU A 58 5.18 11.81 -13.83
N ARG A 59 5.38 13.09 -13.50
CA ARG A 59 5.73 13.51 -12.14
C ARG A 59 4.63 13.17 -11.14
N LEU A 60 3.37 13.37 -11.50
CA LEU A 60 2.23 13.01 -10.66
C LEU A 60 2.17 11.49 -10.45
N ILE A 61 2.27 10.69 -11.53
CA ILE A 61 2.29 9.22 -11.46
C ILE A 61 3.42 8.74 -10.57
N PHE A 62 4.62 9.29 -10.75
CA PHE A 62 5.77 8.94 -9.93
C PHE A 62 5.54 9.23 -8.45
N LYS A 63 5.01 10.42 -8.11
CA LYS A 63 4.66 10.79 -6.73
C LYS A 63 3.61 9.87 -6.14
N VAL A 64 2.59 9.50 -6.91
CA VAL A 64 1.56 8.55 -6.48
C VAL A 64 2.19 7.18 -6.23
N PHE A 65 3.07 6.70 -7.11
CA PHE A 65 3.74 5.41 -6.92
C PHE A 65 4.71 5.43 -5.74
N CYS A 66 5.45 6.52 -5.53
CA CYS A 66 6.25 6.71 -4.31
C CYS A 66 5.36 6.67 -3.07
N ALA A 67 4.24 7.39 -3.07
CA ALA A 67 3.32 7.44 -1.94
C ALA A 67 2.73 6.06 -1.63
N ILE A 68 2.36 5.29 -2.65
CA ILE A 68 1.81 3.94 -2.48
C ILE A 68 2.90 2.95 -2.05
N GLY A 69 4.01 2.88 -2.79
CA GLY A 69 5.06 1.89 -2.61
C GLY A 69 5.93 2.11 -1.38
N HIS A 70 6.20 3.38 -1.04
CA HIS A 70 7.07 3.77 0.09
C HIS A 70 6.31 4.44 1.25
N GLY A 71 5.09 4.93 1.03
CA GLY A 71 4.40 5.76 2.03
C GLY A 71 4.86 7.21 2.07
N HIS A 72 5.71 7.64 1.14
CA HIS A 72 6.23 9.00 1.04
C HIS A 72 6.04 9.53 -0.38
N ALA A 73 5.54 10.75 -0.54
CA ALA A 73 5.28 11.32 -1.86
C ALA A 73 6.53 11.88 -2.57
N ASP A 74 7.61 12.11 -1.82
CA ASP A 74 8.84 12.71 -2.32
C ASP A 74 10.01 11.73 -2.19
N ILE A 75 10.82 11.67 -3.24
CA ILE A 75 11.98 10.77 -3.34
C ILE A 75 13.10 11.18 -2.39
N ASP A 76 13.20 12.46 -2.06
CA ASP A 76 14.20 12.98 -1.13
C ASP A 76 14.01 12.37 0.27
N SER A 77 12.76 12.33 0.74
CA SER A 77 12.40 11.64 1.99
C SER A 77 12.74 10.16 1.96
N VAL A 78 12.64 9.49 0.81
CA VAL A 78 13.03 8.07 0.66
C VAL A 78 14.55 7.94 0.71
N TRP A 79 15.28 8.82 0.03
CA TRP A 79 16.75 8.85 0.03
C TRP A 79 17.33 9.04 1.43
N ASP A 80 16.80 10.02 2.19
CA ASP A 80 17.22 10.30 3.56
C ASP A 80 16.98 9.09 4.47
N LEU A 81 15.87 8.38 4.25
CA LEU A 81 15.54 7.16 4.96
C LEU A 81 16.50 6.01 4.66
N MET A 82 17.04 5.96 3.43
CA MET A 82 18.00 4.93 3.04
C MET A 82 19.39 5.17 3.62
N HIS A 83 19.77 6.43 3.82
CA HIS A 83 21.11 6.78 4.32
C HIS A 83 21.16 7.00 5.83
N GLY A 84 20.01 7.09 6.48
CA GLY A 84 19.92 7.15 7.93
C GLY A 84 19.91 5.77 8.61
N ASP A 85 20.14 5.78 9.92
CA ASP A 85 20.04 4.59 10.79
C ASP A 85 18.62 3.97 10.82
N LYS A 86 17.64 4.69 10.24
CA LYS A 86 16.22 4.32 10.18
C LYS A 86 15.85 3.40 9.01
N PHE A 87 16.81 3.03 8.16
CA PHE A 87 16.53 2.16 7.00
C PHE A 87 15.88 0.83 7.42
N THR A 88 16.41 0.18 8.44
CA THR A 88 15.90 -1.11 8.93
C THR A 88 14.45 -1.00 9.39
N ASP A 89 14.13 0.05 10.17
CA ASP A 89 12.76 0.32 10.62
C ASP A 89 11.81 0.57 9.45
N HIS A 90 12.24 1.33 8.44
CA HIS A 90 11.44 1.56 7.25
C HIS A 90 11.18 0.27 6.46
N LYS A 91 12.24 -0.50 6.22
CA LYS A 91 12.18 -1.79 5.53
C LYS A 91 11.23 -2.74 6.24
N ASP A 92 11.28 -2.81 7.56
CA ASP A 92 10.42 -3.69 8.36
C ASP A 92 8.95 -3.24 8.32
N ARG A 93 8.70 -1.93 8.35
CA ARG A 93 7.35 -1.38 8.13
C ARG A 93 6.83 -1.69 6.73
N LEU A 94 7.66 -1.57 5.70
CA LEU A 94 7.28 -1.94 4.33
C LEU A 94 7.00 -3.44 4.23
N ALA A 95 7.90 -4.28 4.73
CA ALA A 95 7.71 -5.73 4.73
C ALA A 95 6.43 -6.14 5.45
N SER A 96 6.11 -5.50 6.59
CA SER A 96 4.85 -5.69 7.31
C SER A 96 3.64 -5.32 6.44
N ARG A 97 3.66 -4.18 5.74
CA ARG A 97 2.58 -3.79 4.82
C ARG A 97 2.37 -4.79 3.69
N TYR A 98 3.44 -5.27 3.04
CA TYR A 98 3.33 -6.28 1.99
C TYR A 98 2.84 -7.63 2.53
N SER A 99 3.22 -8.00 3.75
CA SER A 99 2.70 -9.20 4.42
C SER A 99 1.19 -9.08 4.67
N SER A 100 0.73 -7.95 5.22
CA SER A 100 -0.70 -7.68 5.39
C SER A 100 -1.44 -7.70 4.05
N LEU A 101 -0.85 -7.09 3.01
CA LEU A 101 -1.43 -7.05 1.68
C LEU A 101 -1.53 -8.45 1.05
N ALA A 102 -0.53 -9.32 1.25
CA ALA A 102 -0.55 -10.71 0.79
C ALA A 102 -1.65 -11.52 1.50
N VAL A 103 -1.84 -11.30 2.82
CA VAL A 103 -2.94 -11.93 3.57
C VAL A 103 -4.30 -11.46 3.05
N MET A 104 -4.47 -10.15 2.85
CA MET A 104 -5.72 -9.60 2.28
C MET A 104 -5.97 -10.15 0.87
N GLY A 105 -4.95 -10.20 0.02
CA GLY A 105 -5.04 -10.80 -1.32
C GLY A 105 -5.42 -12.28 -1.27
N GLY A 106 -4.86 -13.07 -0.36
CA GLY A 106 -5.24 -14.47 -0.18
C GLY A 106 -6.70 -14.67 0.26
N LEU A 107 -7.19 -13.82 1.17
CA LEU A 107 -8.59 -13.84 1.60
C LEU A 107 -9.54 -13.47 0.45
N LEU A 108 -9.26 -12.37 -0.24
CA LEU A 108 -10.03 -11.95 -1.42
C LEU A 108 -10.04 -13.06 -2.47
N LEU A 109 -8.88 -13.64 -2.78
CA LEU A 109 -8.75 -14.72 -3.74
C LEU A 109 -9.63 -15.93 -3.38
N ALA A 110 -9.62 -16.35 -2.11
CA ALA A 110 -10.43 -17.48 -1.64
C ALA A 110 -11.94 -17.17 -1.72
N THR A 111 -12.34 -15.94 -1.37
CA THR A 111 -13.73 -15.48 -1.47
C THR A 111 -14.18 -15.44 -2.93
N THR A 112 -13.43 -14.77 -3.81
CA THR A 112 -13.76 -14.70 -5.23
C THR A 112 -13.75 -16.10 -5.88
N ALA A 113 -12.82 -16.98 -5.51
CA ALA A 113 -12.79 -18.36 -6.00
C ALA A 113 -14.05 -19.12 -5.61
N THR A 114 -14.54 -18.92 -4.38
CA THR A 114 -15.78 -19.53 -3.91
C THR A 114 -16.96 -19.07 -4.78
N PHE A 115 -17.10 -17.77 -5.03
CA PHE A 115 -18.15 -17.26 -5.92
C PHE A 115 -18.02 -17.75 -7.37
N VAL A 116 -16.81 -17.89 -7.90
CA VAL A 116 -16.60 -18.39 -9.26
C VAL A 116 -16.92 -19.89 -9.38
N THR A 117 -16.76 -20.67 -8.31
CA THR A 117 -16.87 -22.15 -8.36
C THR A 117 -18.17 -22.71 -7.80
N THR A 118 -19.00 -21.88 -7.18
CA THR A 118 -20.25 -22.32 -6.54
C THR A 118 -21.46 -21.74 -7.26
N GLU A 119 -22.56 -22.50 -7.29
CA GLU A 119 -23.84 -21.99 -7.77
C GLU A 119 -24.46 -21.04 -6.71
N PRO A 120 -25.10 -19.93 -7.12
CA PRO A 120 -25.76 -19.03 -6.19
C PRO A 120 -26.88 -19.77 -5.46
N PRO A 121 -26.93 -19.72 -4.11
CA PRO A 121 -27.96 -20.44 -3.34
C PRO A 121 -29.38 -19.93 -3.63
N ARG A 122 -29.49 -18.68 -4.09
CA ARG A 122 -30.72 -18.01 -4.50
C ARG A 122 -30.45 -17.17 -5.76
N PRO A 123 -30.56 -17.77 -6.96
CA PRO A 123 -30.30 -17.05 -8.22
C PRO A 123 -31.31 -15.91 -8.46
N ASP A 124 -32.49 -15.98 -7.84
CA ASP A 124 -33.50 -14.93 -7.82
C ASP A 124 -33.05 -13.66 -7.06
N LEU A 125 -32.19 -13.80 -6.05
CA LEU A 125 -31.70 -12.66 -5.27
C LEU A 125 -30.35 -12.12 -5.76
N LEU A 126 -29.43 -13.00 -6.16
CA LEU A 126 -28.09 -12.58 -6.61
C LEU A 126 -27.49 -13.60 -7.57
N ASN A 127 -27.82 -13.47 -8.85
CA ASN A 127 -27.25 -14.32 -9.90
C ASN A 127 -25.86 -13.81 -10.34
N TYR A 128 -24.82 -14.15 -9.57
CA TYR A 128 -23.43 -13.85 -9.94
C TYR A 128 -22.85 -14.80 -11.00
N THR A 129 -23.61 -15.83 -11.41
CA THR A 129 -23.25 -16.74 -12.51
C THR A 129 -23.66 -16.20 -13.89
N GLU A 130 -24.38 -15.08 -13.95
CA GLU A 130 -24.62 -14.38 -15.21
C GLU A 130 -23.31 -14.00 -15.91
N ARG A 131 -23.34 -13.96 -17.24
CA ARG A 131 -22.14 -13.79 -18.06
C ARG A 131 -21.30 -12.57 -17.67
N ALA A 132 -21.95 -11.42 -17.44
CA ALA A 132 -21.23 -10.18 -17.13
C ALA A 132 -20.59 -10.21 -15.72
N PRO A 133 -21.34 -10.44 -14.61
CA PRO A 133 -20.75 -10.62 -13.28
C PRO A 133 -19.63 -11.66 -13.25
N TYR A 134 -19.84 -12.81 -13.91
CA TYR A 134 -18.87 -13.90 -13.91
C TYR A 134 -17.54 -13.51 -14.58
N LEU A 135 -17.56 -12.73 -15.67
CA LEU A 135 -16.34 -12.22 -16.31
C LEU A 135 -15.58 -11.25 -15.39
N PHE A 136 -16.28 -10.37 -14.69
CA PHE A 136 -15.65 -9.45 -13.73
C PHE A 136 -15.05 -10.20 -12.53
N LEU A 137 -15.75 -11.20 -11.99
CA LEU A 137 -15.23 -12.06 -10.92
C LEU A 137 -14.01 -12.87 -11.38
N GLY A 138 -14.03 -13.41 -12.60
CA GLY A 138 -12.89 -14.12 -13.17
C GLY A 138 -11.65 -13.22 -13.35
N PHE A 139 -11.84 -11.98 -13.82
CA PHE A 139 -10.77 -11.00 -13.90
C PHE A 139 -10.24 -10.61 -12.51
N ALA A 140 -11.14 -10.35 -11.56
CA ALA A 140 -10.78 -10.04 -10.18
C ALA A 140 -10.00 -11.19 -9.53
N LEU A 141 -10.38 -12.44 -9.77
CA LEU A 141 -9.66 -13.62 -9.30
C LEU A 141 -8.21 -13.65 -9.82
N ALA A 142 -8.04 -13.50 -11.13
CA ALA A 142 -6.71 -13.50 -11.76
C ALA A 142 -5.85 -12.33 -11.29
N ALA A 143 -6.42 -11.12 -11.23
CA ALA A 143 -5.73 -9.93 -10.76
C ALA A 143 -5.31 -10.08 -9.29
N THR A 144 -6.21 -10.55 -8.41
CA THR A 144 -5.89 -10.77 -6.99
C THR A 144 -4.77 -11.79 -6.81
N LEU A 145 -4.78 -12.88 -7.60
CA LEU A 145 -3.69 -13.87 -7.58
C LEU A 145 -2.34 -13.24 -7.93
N ILE A 146 -2.28 -12.48 -9.04
CA ILE A 146 -1.06 -11.79 -9.46
C ILE A 146 -0.60 -10.81 -8.38
N GLY A 147 -1.51 -10.00 -7.83
CA GLY A 147 -1.22 -9.05 -6.78
C GLY A 147 -0.68 -9.70 -5.51
N ALA A 148 -1.26 -10.83 -5.08
CA ALA A 148 -0.80 -11.59 -3.91
C ALA A 148 0.59 -12.22 -4.13
N ILE A 149 0.86 -12.74 -5.34
CA ILE A 149 2.19 -13.26 -5.71
C ILE A 149 3.23 -12.15 -5.69
N LEU A 150 2.92 -10.98 -6.27
CA LEU A 150 3.82 -9.83 -6.27
C LEU A 150 4.09 -9.33 -4.85
N ALA A 151 3.04 -9.16 -4.03
CA ALA A 151 3.18 -8.74 -2.63
C ALA A 151 4.08 -9.70 -1.83
N SER A 152 3.90 -11.01 -2.01
CA SER A 152 4.70 -12.05 -1.35
C SER A 152 6.16 -12.02 -1.81
N SER A 153 6.38 -11.88 -3.13
CA SER A 153 7.72 -11.83 -3.73
C SER A 153 8.50 -10.59 -3.27
N ILE A 154 7.83 -9.44 -3.24
CA ILE A 154 8.41 -8.18 -2.76
C ILE A 154 8.71 -8.25 -1.26
N GLY A 155 7.77 -8.74 -0.46
CA GLY A 155 7.98 -8.94 0.98
C GLY A 155 9.18 -9.85 1.27
N TRP A 156 9.34 -10.93 0.51
CA TRP A 156 10.50 -11.81 0.60
C TRP A 156 11.80 -11.09 0.19
N GLY A 157 11.79 -10.36 -0.93
CA GLY A 157 12.94 -9.56 -1.38
C GLY A 157 13.38 -8.52 -0.35
N LEU A 158 12.42 -7.77 0.22
CA LEU A 158 12.67 -6.81 1.29
C LEU A 158 13.25 -7.47 2.55
N SER A 159 12.88 -8.71 2.87
CA SER A 159 13.44 -9.41 4.03
C SER A 159 14.94 -9.72 3.90
N LYS A 160 15.46 -9.79 2.67
CA LYS A 160 16.87 -10.09 2.36
C LYS A 160 17.67 -8.87 1.91
N CYS A 161 16.98 -7.76 1.70
CA CYS A 161 17.55 -6.56 1.15
C CYS A 161 18.45 -5.85 2.17
N THR A 162 19.70 -5.57 1.79
CA THR A 162 20.59 -4.67 2.53
C THR A 162 20.52 -3.27 1.95
N THR A 163 20.85 -2.24 2.75
CA THR A 163 20.86 -0.85 2.31
C THR A 163 21.71 -0.65 1.05
N TRP A 164 22.92 -1.22 1.06
CA TRP A 164 23.84 -1.15 -0.07
C TRP A 164 23.25 -1.78 -1.33
N TRP A 165 22.69 -2.99 -1.21
CA TRP A 165 22.10 -3.67 -2.36
C TRP A 165 20.88 -2.90 -2.90
N TYR A 166 20.05 -2.33 -2.02
CA TYR A 166 18.93 -1.51 -2.45
C TYR A 166 19.38 -0.27 -3.24
N CYS A 167 20.33 0.49 -2.70
CA CYS A 167 20.78 1.73 -3.31
C CYS A 167 21.52 1.47 -4.63
N GLU A 168 22.47 0.54 -4.64
CA GLU A 168 23.32 0.26 -5.82
C GLU A 168 22.60 -0.56 -6.88
N VAL A 169 21.90 -1.63 -6.48
CA VAL A 169 21.31 -2.57 -7.45
C VAL A 169 19.95 -2.11 -7.91
N MET A 170 19.04 -1.82 -6.97
CA MET A 170 17.66 -1.46 -7.29
C MET A 170 17.50 -0.01 -7.73
N MET A 171 18.41 0.88 -7.32
CA MET A 171 18.30 2.31 -7.57
C MET A 171 19.54 2.95 -8.22
N GLY A 172 20.51 2.18 -8.69
CA GLY A 172 21.73 2.71 -9.31
C GLY A 172 21.56 3.39 -10.67
N SER A 173 20.34 3.46 -11.23
CA SER A 173 20.06 4.23 -12.46
C SER A 173 18.63 4.77 -12.49
N ARG A 174 18.39 5.83 -13.28
CA ARG A 174 17.08 6.49 -13.42
C ARG A 174 15.94 5.51 -13.73
N LEU A 175 16.20 4.64 -14.71
CA LEU A 175 15.23 3.64 -15.16
C LEU A 175 14.96 2.60 -14.06
N ARG A 176 16.00 2.17 -13.33
CA ARG A 176 15.85 1.23 -12.22
C ARG A 176 15.06 1.83 -11.06
N VAL A 177 15.29 3.10 -10.71
CA VAL A 177 14.49 3.82 -9.70
C VAL A 177 13.01 3.79 -10.08
N PHE A 178 12.68 4.16 -11.33
CA PHE A 178 11.30 4.16 -11.81
C PHE A 178 10.66 2.75 -11.77
N PHE A 179 11.37 1.72 -12.25
CA PHE A 179 10.88 0.34 -12.23
C PHE A 179 10.71 -0.18 -10.81
N THR A 180 11.65 0.09 -9.92
CA THR A 180 11.59 -0.29 -8.51
C THR A 180 10.35 0.29 -7.83
N ILE A 181 10.12 1.60 -7.99
CA ILE A 181 8.98 2.28 -7.39
C ILE A 181 7.66 1.77 -7.98
N THR A 182 7.62 1.55 -9.30
CA THR A 182 6.47 0.96 -9.97
C THR A 182 6.18 -0.45 -9.48
N LEU A 183 7.22 -1.29 -9.34
CA LEU A 183 7.11 -2.66 -8.87
C LEU A 183 6.65 -2.71 -7.41
N MET A 184 7.12 -1.80 -6.56
CA MET A 184 6.65 -1.63 -5.18
C MET A 184 5.17 -1.20 -5.13
N ALA A 185 4.75 -0.27 -5.98
CA ALA A 185 3.35 0.16 -6.03
C ALA A 185 2.40 -0.87 -6.67
N ALA A 186 2.91 -1.72 -7.58
CA ALA A 186 2.13 -2.64 -8.39
C ALA A 186 1.15 -3.55 -7.63
N PRO A 187 1.53 -4.28 -6.55
CA PRO A 187 0.59 -5.16 -5.86
C PRO A 187 -0.59 -4.40 -5.24
N PHE A 188 -0.39 -3.18 -4.75
CA PHE A 188 -1.48 -2.35 -4.22
C PHE A 188 -2.45 -1.95 -5.32
N LEU A 189 -1.94 -1.52 -6.48
CA LEU A 189 -2.76 -1.13 -7.62
C LEU A 189 -3.53 -2.31 -8.19
N ILE A 190 -2.88 -3.47 -8.32
CA ILE A 190 -3.50 -4.68 -8.87
C ILE A 190 -4.59 -5.21 -7.93
N ILE A 191 -4.33 -5.31 -6.62
CA ILE A 191 -5.33 -5.76 -5.65
C ILE A 191 -6.47 -4.75 -5.56
N GLY A 192 -6.18 -3.45 -5.53
CA GLY A 192 -7.21 -2.41 -5.53
C GLY A 192 -8.09 -2.47 -6.78
N LEU A 193 -7.50 -2.65 -7.97
CA LEU A 193 -8.24 -2.85 -9.21
C LEU A 193 -9.10 -4.11 -9.16
N ALA A 194 -8.57 -5.21 -8.65
CA ALA A 194 -9.32 -6.46 -8.49
C ALA A 194 -10.55 -6.27 -7.60
N THR A 195 -10.39 -5.58 -6.45
CA THR A 195 -11.50 -5.26 -5.54
C THR A 195 -12.57 -4.38 -6.21
N VAL A 196 -12.16 -3.39 -7.02
CA VAL A 196 -13.12 -2.56 -7.78
C VAL A 196 -13.89 -3.41 -8.79
N MET A 197 -13.20 -4.30 -9.52
CA MET A 197 -13.83 -5.17 -10.51
C MET A 197 -14.80 -6.17 -9.86
N GLU A 198 -14.43 -6.74 -8.71
CA GLU A 198 -15.31 -7.60 -7.91
C GLU A 198 -16.56 -6.83 -7.46
N GLY A 199 -16.39 -5.60 -6.96
CA GLY A 199 -17.51 -4.73 -6.59
C GLY A 199 -18.45 -4.41 -7.77
N ILE A 200 -17.89 -4.14 -8.97
CA ILE A 200 -18.68 -3.93 -10.19
C ILE A 200 -19.44 -5.20 -10.58
N GLY A 201 -18.79 -6.38 -10.50
CA GLY A 201 -19.43 -7.66 -10.78
C GLY A 201 -20.64 -7.91 -9.89
N PHE A 202 -20.51 -7.66 -8.58
CA PHE A 202 -21.62 -7.77 -7.64
C PHE A 202 -22.71 -6.72 -7.86
N LEU A 203 -22.35 -5.48 -8.20
CA LEU A 203 -23.32 -4.44 -8.51
C LEU A 203 -24.17 -4.80 -9.74
N ILE A 204 -23.56 -5.34 -10.79
CA ILE A 204 -24.27 -5.82 -11.97
C ILE A 204 -25.20 -6.99 -11.60
N ALA A 205 -24.72 -7.95 -10.81
CA ALA A 205 -25.54 -9.08 -10.35
C ALA A 205 -26.74 -8.60 -9.52
N ALA A 206 -26.55 -7.61 -8.64
CA ALA A 206 -27.59 -7.01 -7.83
C ALA A 206 -28.65 -6.30 -8.68
N VAL A 207 -28.23 -5.46 -9.64
CA VAL A 207 -29.15 -4.76 -10.55
C VAL A 207 -29.97 -5.74 -11.39
N ASN A 208 -29.38 -6.87 -11.78
CA ASN A 208 -30.05 -7.89 -12.57
C ASN A 208 -30.98 -8.82 -11.76
N SER A 209 -30.93 -8.80 -10.42
CA SER A 209 -31.76 -9.66 -9.57
C SER A 209 -33.26 -9.35 -9.66
N GLY A 210 -33.62 -8.10 -9.97
CA GLY A 210 -35.02 -7.64 -9.92
C GLY A 210 -35.56 -7.43 -8.50
N ASP A 211 -34.81 -7.75 -7.44
CA ASP A 211 -35.19 -7.47 -6.06
C ASP A 211 -34.76 -6.03 -5.67
N PRO A 212 -35.71 -5.11 -5.42
CA PRO A 212 -35.39 -3.73 -5.08
C PRO A 212 -34.58 -3.61 -3.78
N LEU A 213 -34.75 -4.53 -2.82
CA LEU A 213 -34.04 -4.49 -1.54
C LEU A 213 -32.55 -4.81 -1.73
N VAL A 214 -32.22 -5.78 -2.58
CA VAL A 214 -30.83 -6.12 -2.94
C VAL A 214 -30.16 -4.95 -3.67
N VAL A 215 -30.87 -4.31 -4.61
CA VAL A 215 -30.36 -3.15 -5.36
C VAL A 215 -30.09 -1.97 -4.44
N ILE A 216 -31.04 -1.63 -3.56
CA ILE A 216 -30.88 -0.50 -2.61
C ILE A 216 -29.73 -0.79 -1.63
N GLY A 217 -29.67 -1.99 -1.07
CA GLY A 217 -28.61 -2.39 -0.14
C GLY A 217 -27.22 -2.33 -0.77
N THR A 218 -27.06 -2.91 -1.96
CA THR A 218 -25.78 -2.93 -2.68
C THR A 218 -25.36 -1.52 -3.11
N THR A 219 -26.29 -0.73 -3.63
CA THR A 219 -26.03 0.67 -4.02
C THR A 219 -25.64 1.53 -2.83
N GLY A 220 -26.31 1.35 -1.69
CA GLY A 220 -25.99 2.04 -0.43
C GLY A 220 -24.59 1.69 0.07
N MET A 221 -24.21 0.41 0.04
CA MET A 221 -22.85 -0.03 0.38
C MET A 221 -21.79 0.56 -0.56
N CYS A 222 -21.99 0.48 -1.88
CA CYS A 222 -21.06 1.08 -2.85
C CYS A 222 -20.92 2.60 -2.65
N SER A 223 -22.04 3.29 -2.43
CA SER A 223 -22.06 4.73 -2.17
C SER A 223 -21.29 5.09 -0.91
N PHE A 224 -21.42 4.31 0.17
CA PHE A 224 -20.66 4.50 1.40
C PHE A 224 -19.14 4.45 1.16
N PHE A 225 -18.66 3.46 0.40
CA PHE A 225 -17.22 3.37 0.07
C PHE A 225 -16.73 4.51 -0.82
N VAL A 226 -17.54 4.95 -1.79
CA VAL A 226 -17.20 6.09 -2.65
C VAL A 226 -17.12 7.38 -1.84
N ILE A 227 -18.07 7.61 -0.92
CA ILE A 227 -18.06 8.76 -0.01
C ILE A 227 -16.84 8.69 0.90
N LEU A 228 -16.51 7.53 1.45
CA LEU A 228 -15.33 7.35 2.30
C LEU A 228 -14.03 7.65 1.52
N ALA A 229 -13.90 7.13 0.29
CA ALA A 229 -12.77 7.41 -0.58
C ALA A 229 -12.66 8.90 -0.90
N PHE A 230 -13.79 9.58 -1.15
CA PHE A 230 -13.82 11.02 -1.35
C PHE A 230 -13.37 11.79 -0.11
N ILE A 231 -13.82 11.39 1.10
CA ILE A 231 -13.39 12.01 2.36
C ILE A 231 -11.88 11.86 2.55
N VAL A 232 -11.33 10.66 2.32
CA VAL A 232 -9.89 10.40 2.41
C VAL A 232 -9.12 11.24 1.40
N ALA A 233 -9.57 11.26 0.13
CA ALA A 233 -8.97 12.06 -0.92
C ALA A 233 -9.02 13.56 -0.58
N TRP A 234 -10.12 14.04 0.01
CA TRP A 234 -10.29 15.42 0.45
C TRP A 234 -9.35 15.79 1.60
N ILE A 235 -9.24 14.93 2.61
CA ILE A 235 -8.30 15.13 3.72
C ILE A 235 -6.87 15.22 3.18
N HIS A 236 -6.48 14.28 2.30
CA HIS A 236 -5.14 14.27 1.71
C HIS A 236 -4.90 15.40 0.70
N SER A 237 -5.91 15.86 -0.03
CA SER A 237 -5.76 16.96 -0.99
C SER A 237 -5.39 18.27 -0.30
N ARG A 238 -5.86 18.49 0.94
CA ARG A 238 -5.45 19.64 1.77
C ARG A 238 -3.98 19.57 2.14
N TYR A 239 -3.49 18.40 2.56
CA TYR A 239 -2.06 18.19 2.82
C TYR A 239 -1.22 18.40 1.56
N LEU A 240 -1.66 17.85 0.42
CA LEU A 240 -0.99 18.04 -0.86
C LEU A 240 -0.99 19.51 -1.29
N SER A 241 -2.09 20.24 -1.10
CA SER A 241 -2.18 21.67 -1.41
C SER A 241 -1.19 22.50 -0.58
N GLN A 242 -1.09 22.21 0.72
CA GLN A 242 -0.12 22.87 1.60
C GLN A 242 1.32 22.54 1.20
N ALA A 243 1.61 21.28 0.85
CA ALA A 243 2.92 20.88 0.36
C ALA A 243 3.30 21.62 -0.93
N VAL A 244 2.36 21.74 -1.88
CA VAL A 244 2.57 22.50 -3.13
C VAL A 244 2.82 23.98 -2.86
N GLN A 245 2.07 24.60 -1.94
CA GLN A 245 2.27 26.01 -1.58
C GLN A 245 3.65 26.26 -0.97
N ARG A 246 4.15 25.36 -0.10
CA ARG A 246 5.50 25.46 0.47
C ARG A 246 6.58 25.40 -0.62
N LEU A 247 6.43 24.47 -1.57
CA LEU A 247 7.37 24.35 -2.69
C LEU A 247 7.40 25.60 -3.58
N ASN A 248 6.24 26.21 -3.84
CA ASN A 248 6.17 27.46 -4.61
C ASN A 248 6.82 28.63 -3.89
N TYR A 249 6.68 28.70 -2.56
CA TYR A 249 7.30 29.73 -1.74
C TYR A 249 8.84 29.59 -1.74
N GLU A 250 9.36 28.39 -1.51
CA GLU A 250 10.80 28.11 -1.54
C GLU A 250 11.41 28.42 -2.91
N SER A 251 10.73 28.02 -3.99
CA SER A 251 11.18 28.33 -5.36
C SER A 251 11.19 29.83 -5.66
N SER A 252 10.32 30.62 -5.03
CA SER A 252 10.30 32.07 -5.20
C SER A 252 11.44 32.73 -4.41
N SER A 253 11.73 32.23 -3.20
CA SER A 253 12.79 32.76 -2.35
C SER A 253 14.20 32.57 -2.93
N SER A 254 14.46 31.44 -3.60
CA SER A 254 15.77 31.16 -4.19
C SER A 254 16.09 32.06 -5.39
N LEU A 255 15.07 32.47 -6.16
CA LEU A 255 15.23 33.41 -7.26
C LEU A 255 15.60 34.82 -6.77
N THR A 256 15.04 35.27 -5.65
CA THR A 256 15.35 36.60 -5.10
C THR A 256 16.79 36.69 -4.57
N VAL A 257 17.30 35.64 -3.94
CA VAL A 257 18.67 35.61 -3.40
C VAL A 257 19.73 35.58 -4.53
N GLY A 258 19.44 34.91 -5.64
CA GLY A 258 20.34 34.88 -6.81
C GLY A 258 20.53 36.25 -7.48
N SER A 259 19.48 37.08 -7.51
CA SER A 259 19.52 38.40 -8.16
C SER A 259 20.32 39.47 -7.41
N SER A 260 20.64 39.26 -6.13
CA SER A 260 21.42 40.22 -5.31
C SER A 260 22.93 39.97 -5.35
N ARG A 261 23.39 38.92 -6.04
CA ARG A 261 24.82 38.56 -6.16
C ARG A 261 25.39 38.75 -7.57
N ALA A 262 24.60 39.29 -8.50
CA ALA A 262 25.04 39.72 -9.82
C ALA A 262 25.13 41.26 -9.84
#